data_AF-A0A2E0PL90-F1
#
_entry.id   AF-A0A2E0PL90-F1
#
_cell.length_a   1.000
_cell.length_b   1.000
_cell.length_c   1.000
_cell.angle_alpha   90.00
_cell.angle_beta   90.00
_cell.angle_gamma   90.00
#
_symmetry.space_group_name_H-M   'P 1'
#
loop_
_entity.id
_entity.type
_entity.pdbx_description
1 polymer ?
#
loop_
_entity_poly.entity_id
_entity_poly.type
_entity_poly.pdbx_seq_one_letter_code
_entity_poly.pdbx_strand_id
1 'polypeptide(L)'
;MHQQLPFKRTDRVGQQIKSILGEIVLKHISLNQIGFITFTSVDVSADLRNAKVFFSVLNPKIKIEAIENEMNKFRKAFRKYLGIHLNTKNTPKLKFYLDDSHKFKEEIDKLLKEVKSEGK
;
A
#
# COMPACT_ATOMS: atom_id res chain seq x y z
N MET A 1 -5.32 -28.86 13.68
CA MET A 1 -4.57 -28.52 12.46
C MET A 1 -5.38 -27.51 11.66
N HIS A 2 -5.02 -26.23 11.70
CA HIS A 2 -5.65 -25.22 10.83
C HIS A 2 -5.17 -25.48 9.40
N GLN A 3 -6.04 -26.05 8.56
CA GLN A 3 -5.79 -26.19 7.13
C GLN A 3 -5.59 -24.79 6.53
N GLN A 4 -4.34 -24.42 6.22
CA GLN A 4 -4.09 -23.31 5.31
C GLN A 4 -4.60 -23.72 3.93
N LEU A 5 -5.67 -23.07 3.49
CA LEU A 5 -6.14 -23.14 2.10
C LEU A 5 -4.98 -22.84 1.15
N PRO A 6 -4.88 -23.50 -0.02
CA PRO A 6 -3.83 -23.21 -0.99
C PRO A 6 -3.87 -21.73 -1.38
N PHE A 7 -2.75 -21.01 -1.23
CA PHE A 7 -2.65 -19.59 -1.53
C PHE A 7 -3.28 -19.26 -2.89
N LYS A 8 -4.32 -18.41 -2.89
CA LYS A 8 -5.02 -18.06 -4.11
C LYS A 8 -4.02 -17.38 -5.04
N ARG A 9 -4.19 -17.60 -6.35
CA ARG A 9 -3.32 -16.98 -7.37
C ARG A 9 -3.26 -15.46 -7.22
N THR A 10 -4.38 -14.85 -6.83
CA THR A 10 -4.51 -13.42 -6.52
C THR A 10 -3.54 -12.98 -5.42
N ASP A 11 -3.39 -13.77 -4.37
CA ASP A 11 -2.58 -13.42 -3.20
C ASP A 11 -1.09 -13.44 -3.57
N ARG A 12 -0.68 -14.46 -4.34
CA ARG A 12 0.68 -14.57 -4.88
C ARG A 12 1.02 -13.39 -5.79
N VAL A 13 0.11 -13.02 -6.69
CA VAL A 13 0.29 -11.86 -7.58
C VAL A 13 0.30 -10.56 -6.79
N GLY A 14 -0.57 -10.41 -5.78
CA GLY A 14 -0.60 -9.24 -4.90
C GLY A 14 0.72 -9.03 -4.18
N GLN A 15 1.30 -10.11 -3.62
CA GLN A 15 2.60 -10.05 -2.95
C GLN A 15 3.73 -9.69 -3.92
N GLN A 16 3.72 -10.23 -5.14
CA GLN A 16 4.70 -9.87 -6.17
C GLN A 16 4.59 -8.39 -6.55
N ILE A 17 3.36 -7.89 -6.79
CA ILE A 17 3.13 -6.48 -7.11
C ILE A 17 3.63 -5.60 -5.96
N LYS A 18 3.32 -5.93 -4.70
CA LYS A 18 3.78 -5.17 -3.52
C LYS A 18 5.31 -5.05 -3.50
N SER A 19 6.03 -6.16 -3.69
CA SER A 19 7.49 -6.18 -3.72
C SER A 19 8.05 -5.30 -4.83
N ILE A 20 7.53 -5.46 -6.05
CA ILE A 20 7.97 -4.70 -7.22
C ILE A 20 7.70 -3.20 -7.04
N LEU A 21 6.53 -2.81 -6.50
CA LEU A 21 6.21 -1.40 -6.24
C LEU A 21 7.18 -0.78 -5.23
N GLY A 22 7.58 -1.52 -4.20
CA GLY A 22 8.61 -1.11 -3.24
C GLY A 22 9.96 -0.83 -3.90
N GLU A 23 10.36 -1.65 -4.87
CA GLU A 23 11.59 -1.38 -5.64
C GLU A 23 11.46 -0.18 -6.57
N ILE A 24 10.30 -0.02 -7.22
CA ILE A 24 10.02 1.08 -8.14
C ILE A 24 10.08 2.43 -7.42
N VAL A 25 9.50 2.55 -6.22
CA VAL A 25 9.51 3.82 -5.49
C VAL A 25 10.92 4.21 -5.06
N LEU A 26 11.79 3.25 -4.77
CA LEU A 26 13.18 3.52 -4.39
C LEU A 26 14.06 3.92 -5.59
N LYS A 27 13.83 3.34 -6.76
CA LYS A 27 14.74 3.46 -7.93
C LYS A 27 14.25 4.42 -9.01
N HIS A 28 12.94 4.62 -9.16
CA HIS A 28 12.37 5.20 -10.39
C HIS A 28 11.39 6.36 -10.17
N ILE A 29 10.77 6.48 -8.99
CA ILE A 29 9.72 7.47 -8.75
C ILE A 29 10.02 8.27 -7.49
N SER A 30 10.34 9.56 -7.64
CA SER A 30 10.48 10.47 -6.50
C SER A 30 9.09 10.89 -5.98
N LEU A 31 8.83 10.60 -4.71
CA LEU A 31 7.62 11.02 -3.99
C LEU A 31 7.92 12.12 -2.97
N ASN A 32 9.00 12.87 -3.18
CA ASN A 32 9.51 13.87 -2.24
C ASN A 32 8.48 14.91 -1.81
N GLN A 33 7.50 15.22 -2.65
CA GLN A 33 6.43 16.18 -2.39
C GLN A 33 5.26 15.61 -1.57
N ILE A 34 5.17 14.28 -1.39
CA ILE A 34 4.09 13.64 -0.64
C ILE A 34 4.57 13.28 0.77
N GLY A 35 5.74 12.67 0.90
CA GLY A 35 6.27 12.13 2.16
C GLY A 35 6.95 10.77 1.94
N PHE A 36 7.28 10.07 3.02
CA PHE A 36 7.86 8.73 2.93
C PHE A 36 6.74 7.69 2.82
N ILE A 37 6.60 7.08 1.64
CA ILE A 37 5.52 6.15 1.32
C ILE A 37 5.95 4.70 1.53
N THR A 38 5.10 3.91 2.18
CA THR A 38 5.26 2.45 2.33
C THR A 38 4.01 1.74 1.84
N PHE A 39 4.14 0.74 0.98
CA PHE A 39 3.01 -0.09 0.53
C PHE A 39 2.67 -1.16 1.59
N THR A 40 1.44 -1.17 2.09
CA THR A 40 1.01 -2.06 3.18
C THR A 40 0.41 -3.37 2.66
N SER A 41 -0.48 -3.31 1.68
CA SER A 41 -1.11 -4.48 1.06
C SER A 41 -1.52 -4.23 -0.39
N VAL A 42 -1.78 -5.30 -1.13
CA VAL A 42 -2.27 -5.25 -2.52
C VAL A 42 -3.36 -6.29 -2.73
N ASP A 43 -4.56 -5.82 -3.05
CA ASP A 43 -5.69 -6.68 -3.39
C ASP A 43 -5.85 -6.76 -4.90
N VAL A 44 -5.75 -7.97 -5.43
CA VAL A 44 -5.86 -8.23 -6.87
C VAL A 44 -7.20 -8.85 -7.18
N SER A 45 -7.91 -8.25 -8.14
CA SER A 45 -9.15 -8.80 -8.71
C SER A 45 -8.95 -10.23 -9.26
N ALA A 46 -10.02 -11.05 -9.23
CA ALA A 46 -9.95 -12.45 -9.64
C ALA A 46 -9.51 -12.65 -11.11
N ASP A 47 -9.79 -11.67 -11.98
CA ASP A 47 -9.38 -11.67 -13.38
C ASP A 47 -7.94 -11.15 -13.60
N LEU A 48 -7.26 -10.73 -12.53
CA LEU A 48 -5.92 -10.14 -12.49
C LEU A 48 -5.79 -8.83 -13.30
N ARG A 49 -6.89 -8.16 -13.64
CA ARG A 49 -6.84 -6.93 -14.46
C ARG A 49 -6.76 -5.65 -13.64
N ASN A 50 -7.12 -5.70 -12.37
CA ASN A 50 -7.11 -4.56 -11.45
C ASN A 50 -6.43 -4.93 -10.13
N ALA A 51 -5.69 -3.98 -9.57
CA ALA A 51 -5.06 -4.09 -8.26
C ALA A 51 -5.31 -2.83 -7.44
N LYS A 52 -5.86 -2.99 -6.25
CA LYS A 52 -5.94 -1.95 -5.22
C LYS A 52 -4.67 -2.03 -4.39
N VAL A 53 -3.97 -0.92 -4.27
CA VAL A 53 -2.70 -0.83 -3.54
C VAL A 53 -2.92 0.06 -2.33
N PHE A 54 -2.77 -0.50 -1.14
CA PHE A 54 -2.85 0.25 0.10
C PHE A 54 -1.46 0.73 0.51
N PHE A 55 -1.38 1.94 1.04
CA PHE A 55 -0.11 2.54 1.44
C PHE A 55 -0.28 3.43 2.66
N SER A 56 0.79 3.56 3.44
CA SER A 56 0.90 4.54 4.52
C SER A 56 1.93 5.61 4.16
N VAL A 57 1.81 6.76 4.82
CA VAL A 57 2.72 7.89 4.69
C VAL A 57 3.31 8.22 6.05
N LEU A 58 4.64 8.28 6.11
CA LEU A 58 5.37 8.82 7.25
C LEU A 58 5.83 10.23 6.90
N ASN A 59 5.67 11.17 7.84
CA ASN A 59 6.02 12.59 7.69
C ASN A 59 5.40 13.21 6.42
N PRO A 60 4.06 13.29 6.34
CA PRO A 60 3.38 13.87 5.18
C PRO A 60 3.82 15.33 4.96
N LYS A 61 4.10 15.68 3.70
CA LYS A 61 4.49 17.04 3.29
C LYS A 61 3.35 17.87 2.70
N ILE A 62 2.20 17.24 2.51
CA ILE A 62 0.95 17.85 2.06
C ILE A 62 -0.18 17.40 2.98
N LYS A 63 -1.34 18.07 2.85
CA LYS A 63 -2.56 17.71 3.58
C LYS A 63 -2.95 16.25 3.32
N ILE A 64 -3.30 15.52 4.39
CA ILE A 64 -3.59 14.08 4.34
C ILE A 64 -4.69 13.78 3.30
N GLU A 65 -5.70 14.63 3.22
CA GLU A 65 -6.84 14.50 2.31
C GLU A 65 -6.45 14.60 0.83
N ALA A 66 -5.30 15.22 0.52
CA ALA A 66 -4.78 15.36 -0.84
C ALA A 66 -3.84 14.21 -1.24
N ILE A 67 -3.29 13.46 -0.27
CA ILE A 67 -2.22 12.46 -0.50
C ILE A 67 -2.67 11.35 -1.46
N GLU A 68 -3.87 10.80 -1.24
CA GLU A 68 -4.39 9.74 -2.11
C GLU A 68 -4.54 10.23 -3.56
N ASN A 69 -5.08 11.44 -3.75
CA ASN A 69 -5.24 12.03 -5.07
C ASN A 69 -3.90 12.29 -5.75
N GLU A 70 -2.92 12.85 -5.03
CA GLU A 70 -1.57 13.06 -5.56
C GLU A 70 -0.89 11.73 -5.93
N MET A 71 -0.99 10.71 -5.07
CA MET A 71 -0.40 9.39 -5.34
C MET A 71 -1.01 8.74 -6.59
N ASN A 72 -2.32 8.89 -6.80
CA ASN A 72 -3.01 8.35 -7.97
C ASN A 72 -2.60 9.02 -9.29
N LYS A 73 -1.95 10.20 -9.29
CA LYS A 73 -1.34 10.79 -10.49
C LYS A 73 -0.16 9.94 -11.01
N PHE A 74 0.56 9.26 -10.11
CA PHE A 74 1.71 8.40 -10.44
C PHE A 74 1.32 7.00 -10.94
N ARG A 75 0.05 6.61 -10.90
CA ARG A 75 -0.42 5.25 -11.26
C ARG A 75 0.06 4.77 -12.63
N LYS A 76 0.13 5.67 -13.63
CA LYS A 76 0.60 5.32 -14.97
C LYS A 76 2.09 5.00 -14.97
N ALA A 77 2.89 5.78 -14.26
CA ALA A 77 4.33 5.56 -14.12
C ALA A 77 4.59 4.23 -13.38
N PHE A 78 3.96 4.01 -12.23
CA PHE A 78 4.06 2.74 -11.50
C PHE A 78 3.65 1.55 -12.37
N ARG A 79 2.53 1.64 -13.09
CA ARG A 79 2.08 0.57 -13.99
C ARG A 79 3.09 0.29 -15.10
N LYS A 80 3.74 1.32 -15.66
CA LYS A 80 4.76 1.17 -16.71
C LYS A 80 5.95 0.34 -16.19
N TYR A 81 6.51 0.71 -15.05
CA TYR A 81 7.63 -0.04 -14.46
C TYR A 81 7.21 -1.43 -13.96
N LEU A 82 6.00 -1.55 -13.40
CA LEU A 82 5.44 -2.83 -12.99
C LEU A 82 5.37 -3.81 -14.17
N GLY A 83 4.98 -3.36 -15.36
CA GLY A 83 4.90 -4.20 -16.56
C GLY A 83 6.25 -4.74 -17.03
N ILE A 84 7.36 -4.12 -16.66
CA ILE A 84 8.72 -4.59 -16.99
C ILE A 84 9.12 -5.78 -16.09
N HIS A 85 8.67 -5.78 -14.85
CA HIS A 85 9.07 -6.76 -13.84
C HIS A 85 8.01 -7.83 -13.55
N LEU A 86 6.74 -7.56 -13.83
CA LEU A 86 5.63 -8.46 -13.56
C LEU A 86 5.38 -9.40 -14.74
N ASN A 87 5.77 -10.66 -14.59
CA ASN A 87 5.58 -11.73 -15.59
C ASN A 87 4.12 -12.20 -15.67
N THR A 88 3.23 -11.35 -16.17
CA THR A 88 1.79 -11.64 -16.37
C THR A 88 1.35 -11.25 -17.77
N LYS A 89 0.34 -11.95 -18.31
CA LYS A 89 -0.21 -11.64 -19.64
C LYS A 89 -0.69 -10.19 -19.76
N ASN A 90 -1.28 -9.66 -18.68
CA ASN A 90 -1.75 -8.29 -18.61
C ASN A 90 -1.26 -7.65 -17.31
N THR A 91 -0.60 -6.50 -17.40
CA THR A 91 -0.31 -5.70 -16.20
C THR A 91 -1.62 -5.19 -15.60
N PRO A 92 -1.88 -5.36 -14.29
CA PRO A 92 -3.08 -4.85 -13.64
C PRO A 92 -3.14 -3.32 -13.64
N LYS A 93 -4.35 -2.75 -13.69
CA LYS A 93 -4.59 -1.32 -13.45
C LYS A 93 -4.42 -1.04 -11.97
N LEU A 94 -3.54 -0.11 -11.63
CA LEU A 94 -3.28 0.27 -10.25
C LEU A 94 -4.21 1.39 -9.81
N LYS A 95 -4.74 1.28 -8.59
CA LYS A 95 -5.38 2.37 -7.87
C LYS A 95 -4.86 2.37 -6.43
N PHE A 96 -4.39 3.52 -5.97
CA PHE A 96 -3.79 3.67 -4.64
C PHE A 96 -4.83 4.16 -3.65
N TYR A 97 -4.74 3.64 -2.42
CA TYR A 97 -5.62 3.95 -1.31
C TYR A 97 -4.77 4.23 -0.07
N LEU A 98 -5.01 5.37 0.59
CA LEU A 98 -4.33 5.64 1.86
C LEU A 98 -4.89 4.71 2.94
N ASP A 99 -3.99 4.10 3.71
CA ASP A 99 -4.34 3.21 4.80
C ASP A 99 -4.66 4.04 6.05
N ASP A 100 -5.95 4.22 6.35
CA ASP A 100 -6.44 4.94 7.54
C ASP A 100 -6.20 4.16 8.84
N SER A 101 -5.70 2.91 8.79
CA SER A 101 -5.51 2.05 9.96
C SER A 101 -4.53 2.62 11.00
N HIS A 102 -3.67 3.58 10.63
CA HIS A 102 -2.75 4.23 11.56
C HIS A 102 -3.45 5.15 12.58
N LYS A 103 -4.53 5.84 12.22
CA LYS A 103 -5.30 6.68 13.17
C LYS A 103 -5.81 5.86 14.34
N PHE A 104 -6.30 4.67 14.04
CA PHE A 104 -6.84 3.75 15.05
C PHE A 104 -5.76 3.27 16.03
N LYS A 105 -4.52 3.08 15.56
CA LYS A 105 -3.39 2.68 16.41
C LYS A 105 -2.92 3.80 17.33
N GLU A 106 -2.86 5.04 16.86
CA GLU A 106 -2.51 6.18 17.72
C GLU A 106 -3.57 6.43 18.79
N GLU A 107 -4.85 6.25 18.46
CA GLU A 107 -5.96 6.36 19.40
C GLU A 107 -5.93 5.23 20.44
N ILE A 108 -5.67 3.99 20.01
CA ILE A 108 -5.44 2.86 20.92
C ILE A 108 -4.20 3.10 21.80
N ASP A 109 -3.08 3.55 21.25
CA ASP A 109 -1.86 3.82 22.02
C ASP A 109 -2.07 4.95 23.03
N LYS A 110 -2.92 5.93 22.72
CA LYS A 110 -3.36 6.97 23.67
C LYS A 110 -4.19 6.38 24.79
N LEU A 111 -5.24 5.62 24.45
CA LEU A 111 -6.12 4.97 25.42
C LEU A 111 -5.35 3.98 26.33
N LEU A 112 -4.41 3.22 25.76
CA LEU A 112 -3.55 2.29 26.51
C LEU A 112 -2.58 3.01 27.45
N LYS A 113 -2.12 4.22 27.09
CA LYS A 113 -1.30 5.06 27.98
C LYS A 113 -2.12 5.61 29.14
N GLU A 114 -3.36 6.04 28.89
CA GLU A 114 -4.28 6.57 29.91
C GLU A 114 -4.63 5.50 30.96
N VAL A 115 -4.96 4.27 30.54
CA VAL A 115 -5.24 3.15 31.45
C VAL A 115 -4.01 2.76 32.30
N LYS A 116 -2.80 2.89 31.76
CA LYS A 116 -1.57 2.64 32.53
C LYS A 116 -1.25 3.76 33.53
N SER A 117 -1.73 4.98 33.32
CA SER A 117 -1.54 6.09 34.26
C SER A 117 -2.54 6.12 35.41
N GLU A 118 -3.73 5.54 35.25
CA GLU A 118 -4.76 5.48 36.31
C GLU A 118 -4.58 4.31 37.29
N GLY A 119 -3.65 3.38 37.01
CA GLY A 119 -3.31 2.25 37.88
C GLY A 119 -2.21 2.52 38.92
N LYS A 120 -2.00 3.78 39.32
CA LYS A 120 -1.05 4.16 40.39
C LYS A 120 -1.76 4.80 41.57
#